data_AF-A0A8D9BQS3-F1
#
_entry.id   AF-A0A8D9BQS3-F1
#
_cell.length_a   1.000
_cell.length_b   1.000
_cell.length_c   1.000
_cell.angle_alpha   90.00
_cell.angle_beta   90.00
_cell.angle_gamma   90.00
#
_symmetry.space_group_name_H-M   'P 1'
#
loop_
_entity.id
_entity.type
_entity.pdbx_description
1 polymer ?
#
loop_
_entity_poly.entity_id
_entity_poly.type
_entity_poly.pdbx_seq_one_letter_code
_entity_poly.pdbx_strand_id
1 'polypeptide(L)'
;MVRLFSWSMLGTVSCYSLNLCLCLYQLTLSAESLSSVRMSKFVFQFLAIFLGYYSLCHSSNTLDECQTALSRSLYTSFWYQCTVGTKRDLLYFLARLQHPNHLKFSRGSLVLSKELFVRAIRFAYSFVNCIRMSHKHK
;
A
#
# COMPACT_ATOMS: atom_id res chain seq x y z
N MET A 1 -20.58 -4.47 4.01
CA MET A 1 -19.31 -4.88 4.64
C MET A 1 -18.08 -4.52 3.81
N VAL A 2 -17.95 -4.96 2.55
CA VAL A 2 -16.78 -4.64 1.68
C VAL A 2 -16.54 -3.13 1.51
N ARG A 3 -17.60 -2.32 1.40
CA ARG A 3 -17.46 -0.85 1.32
C ARG A 3 -16.91 -0.22 2.60
N LEU A 4 -17.30 -0.68 3.79
CA LEU A 4 -16.80 -0.16 5.07
C LEU A 4 -15.32 -0.49 5.27
N PHE A 5 -14.93 -1.73 4.93
CA PHE A 5 -13.53 -2.12 4.86
C PHE A 5 -12.78 -1.27 3.84
N SER A 6 -13.44 -0.89 2.74
CA SER A 6 -12.87 -0.02 1.73
C SER A 6 -12.53 1.38 2.28
N TRP A 7 -13.46 1.99 3.01
CA TRP A 7 -13.24 3.29 3.63
C TRP A 7 -12.17 3.25 4.72
N SER A 8 -12.15 2.19 5.53
CA SER A 8 -11.18 2.02 6.62
C SER A 8 -9.73 2.01 6.12
N MET A 9 -9.41 1.22 5.08
CA MET A 9 -8.01 1.15 4.61
C MET A 9 -7.56 2.40 3.86
N LEU A 10 -8.46 3.12 3.17
CA LEU A 10 -8.14 4.44 2.59
C LEU A 10 -7.75 5.43 3.69
N GLY A 11 -8.48 5.43 4.80
CA GLY A 11 -8.14 6.21 5.98
C GLY A 11 -6.75 5.85 6.49
N THR A 12 -6.47 4.56 6.67
CA THR A 12 -5.16 4.07 7.14
C THR A 12 -4.01 4.51 6.22
N VAL A 13 -4.14 4.34 4.91
CA VAL A 13 -3.10 4.73 3.92
C VAL A 13 -2.86 6.23 3.94
N SER A 14 -3.92 7.03 4.03
CA SER A 14 -3.83 8.49 4.13
C SER A 14 -3.10 8.90 5.42
N CYS A 15 -3.44 8.28 6.55
CA CYS A 15 -2.76 8.50 7.82
C CYS A 15 -1.27 8.14 7.76
N TYR A 16 -0.89 7.01 7.14
CA TYR A 16 0.52 6.64 6.96
C TYR A 16 1.27 7.69 6.12
N SER A 17 0.64 8.17 5.05
CA SER A 17 1.22 9.18 4.15
C SER A 17 1.46 10.52 4.87
N LEU A 18 0.50 10.96 5.68
CA LEU A 18 0.62 12.19 6.48
C LEU A 18 1.70 12.06 7.56
N ASN A 19 1.74 10.94 8.28
CA ASN A 19 2.77 10.69 9.29
C ASN A 19 4.17 10.65 8.69
N LEU A 20 4.33 10.06 7.50
CA LEU A 20 5.61 10.04 6.79
C LEU A 20 6.06 11.46 6.40
N CYS A 21 5.13 12.28 5.90
CA CYS A 21 5.39 13.68 5.57
C CYS A 21 5.78 14.51 6.81
N LEU A 22 5.03 14.37 7.91
CA LEU A 22 5.31 15.05 9.18
C LEU A 22 6.66 14.64 9.77
N CYS A 23 7.01 13.35 9.70
CA CYS A 23 8.26 12.84 10.22
C CYS A 23 9.46 13.36 9.41
N LEU A 24 9.35 13.40 8.08
CA LEU A 24 10.38 14.01 7.21
C LEU A 24 10.53 15.52 7.45
N TYR A 25 9.42 16.22 7.66
CA TYR A 25 9.44 17.64 8.01
C TYR A 25 10.15 17.89 9.35
N GLN A 26 9.81 17.12 10.39
CA GLN A 26 10.46 17.19 11.69
C GLN A 26 11.97 16.90 11.59
N LEU A 27 12.37 15.89 10.83
CA LEU A 27 13.78 15.58 10.55
C LEU A 27 14.51 16.75 9.88
N THR A 28 13.86 17.45 8.95
CA THR A 28 14.47 18.54 8.18
C THR A 28 14.67 19.80 9.02
N LEU A 29 13.68 20.18 9.84
CA LEU A 29 13.79 21.37 10.70
C LEU A 29 14.61 21.13 11.96
N SER A 30 14.58 19.90 12.49
CA SER A 30 15.26 19.56 13.74
C SER A 30 16.74 19.23 13.55
N ALA A 31 17.22 19.19 12.31
CA ALA A 31 18.60 18.81 11.99
C ALA A 31 19.65 19.73 12.66
N GLU A 32 19.30 20.99 12.94
CA GLU A 32 20.26 21.99 13.46
C GLU A 32 20.19 22.20 14.98
N SER A 33 19.16 21.72 15.70
CA SER A 33 18.88 22.19 17.07
C SER A 33 18.51 21.14 18.13
N LEU A 34 18.65 19.82 17.87
CA LEU A 34 18.16 18.78 18.79
C LEU A 34 19.23 17.86 19.41
N SER A 35 18.98 17.49 20.67
CA SER A 35 19.74 16.46 21.41
C SER A 35 19.70 15.08 20.72
N SER A 36 20.82 14.37 20.79
CA SER A 36 21.05 13.06 20.13
C SER A 36 19.96 12.02 20.45
N VAL A 37 19.39 12.06 21.67
CA VAL A 37 18.30 11.17 22.12
C VAL A 37 16.99 11.43 21.38
N ARG A 38 16.74 12.66 20.94
CA ARG A 38 15.48 13.01 20.25
C ARG A 38 15.54 12.65 18.77
N MET A 39 16.72 12.77 18.17
CA MET A 39 16.97 12.31 16.80
C MET A 39 16.79 10.79 16.67
N SER A 40 17.28 9.99 17.62
CA SER A 40 17.12 8.53 17.56
C SER A 40 15.65 8.11 17.62
N LYS A 41 14.82 8.78 18.44
CA LYS A 41 13.37 8.54 18.49
C LYS A 41 12.68 8.80 17.16
N PHE A 42 13.03 9.90 16.47
CA PHE A 42 12.44 10.21 15.17
C PHE A 42 12.86 9.22 14.07
N VAL A 43 14.13 8.81 14.05
CA VAL A 43 14.60 7.80 13.10
C VAL A 43 13.89 6.47 13.33
N PHE A 44 13.74 6.05 14.60
CA PHE A 44 13.02 4.82 14.94
C PHE A 44 11.53 4.90 14.52
N GLN A 45 10.89 6.03 14.79
CA GLN A 45 9.50 6.26 14.37
C GLN A 45 9.35 6.22 12.84
N PHE A 46 10.27 6.85 12.11
CA PHE A 46 10.29 6.81 10.65
C PHE A 46 10.41 5.37 10.12
N LEU A 47 11.35 4.59 10.67
CA LEU A 47 11.54 3.18 10.30
C LEU A 47 10.28 2.34 10.59
N ALA A 48 9.65 2.53 11.75
CA ALA A 48 8.42 1.81 12.11
C ALA A 48 7.27 2.10 11.13
N ILE A 49 7.06 3.38 10.78
CA ILE A 49 6.07 3.82 9.79
C ILE A 49 6.38 3.22 8.41
N PHE A 50 7.64 3.28 8.00
CA PHE A 50 8.09 2.78 6.71
C PHE A 50 7.88 1.27 6.58
N LEU A 51 8.25 0.49 7.60
CA LEU A 51 8.06 -0.97 7.64
C LEU A 51 6.58 -1.34 7.65
N GLY A 52 5.74 -0.63 8.42
CA GLY A 52 4.30 -0.86 8.46
C GLY A 52 3.65 -0.62 7.09
N TYR A 53 3.98 0.49 6.45
CA TYR A 53 3.42 0.84 5.14
C TYR A 53 3.94 -0.09 4.02
N TYR A 54 5.22 -0.46 4.07
CA TYR A 54 5.81 -1.46 3.16
C TYR A 54 5.12 -2.83 3.30
N SER A 55 4.93 -3.32 4.54
CA SER A 55 4.30 -4.61 4.80
C SER A 55 2.87 -4.68 4.25
N LEU A 56 2.09 -3.60 4.43
CA LEU A 56 0.74 -3.47 3.85
C LEU A 56 0.75 -3.57 2.32
N CYS A 57 1.67 -2.85 1.67
CA CYS A 57 1.79 -2.88 0.21
C CYS A 57 2.30 -4.24 -0.29
N HIS A 58 3.21 -4.88 0.45
CA HIS A 58 3.74 -6.19 0.11
C HIS A 58 2.65 -7.26 0.17
N SER A 59 1.90 -7.34 1.27
CA SER A 59 0.79 -8.29 1.40
C SER A 59 -0.27 -8.11 0.31
N SER A 60 -0.57 -6.86 -0.05
CA SER A 60 -1.52 -6.55 -1.13
C SER A 60 -1.04 -7.07 -2.48
N ASN A 61 0.25 -6.90 -2.79
CA ASN A 61 0.86 -7.38 -4.02
C ASN A 61 0.93 -8.92 -4.06
N THR A 62 1.32 -9.56 -2.96
CA THR A 62 1.37 -11.03 -2.86
C THR A 62 -0.02 -11.65 -3.05
N LEU A 63 -1.07 -11.00 -2.53
CA LEU A 63 -2.44 -11.44 -2.74
C LEU A 63 -2.82 -11.40 -4.24
N ASP A 64 -2.42 -10.35 -4.94
CA ASP A 64 -2.71 -10.16 -6.38
C ASP A 64 -1.94 -11.17 -7.26
N GLU A 65 -0.68 -11.43 -6.92
CA GLU A 65 0.15 -12.46 -7.55
C GLU A 65 -0.46 -13.86 -7.32
N CYS A 66 -0.90 -14.16 -6.10
CA CYS A 66 -1.55 -15.43 -5.76
C CYS A 66 -2.87 -15.60 -6.52
N GLN A 67 -3.70 -14.56 -6.59
CA GLN A 67 -4.95 -14.59 -7.35
C GLN A 67 -4.70 -14.84 -8.85
N THR A 68 -3.67 -14.22 -9.42
CA THR A 68 -3.28 -14.41 -10.82
C THR A 68 -2.75 -15.83 -11.07
N ALA A 69 -1.90 -16.33 -10.18
CA ALA A 69 -1.36 -17.68 -10.25
C ALA A 69 -2.48 -18.73 -10.12
N LEU A 70 -3.42 -18.52 -9.21
CA LEU A 70 -4.56 -19.41 -8.99
C LEU A 70 -5.49 -19.45 -10.20
N SER A 71 -5.79 -18.29 -10.79
CA SER A 71 -6.55 -18.20 -12.03
C SER A 71 -5.86 -19.01 -13.15
N ARG A 72 -4.55 -18.81 -13.34
CA ARG A 72 -3.77 -19.55 -14.35
C ARG A 72 -3.79 -21.06 -14.10
N SER A 73 -3.57 -21.50 -12.86
CA SER A 73 -3.58 -22.92 -12.47
C SER A 73 -4.93 -23.58 -12.72
N LEU A 74 -6.03 -22.86 -12.48
CA LEU A 74 -7.39 -23.34 -12.76
C LEU A 74 -7.65 -23.47 -14.26
N TYR A 75 -7.15 -22.54 -15.09
CA TYR A 75 -7.24 -22.64 -16.54
C TYR A 75 -6.47 -23.82 -17.12
N THR A 76 -5.29 -24.12 -16.56
CA THR A 76 -4.45 -25.25 -16.99
C THR A 76 -4.86 -26.59 -16.37
N SER A 77 -5.81 -26.58 -15.43
CA SER A 77 -6.31 -27.78 -14.76
C SER A 77 -7.26 -28.57 -15.67
N PHE A 78 -7.33 -29.89 -15.47
CA PHE A 78 -8.28 -30.78 -16.16
C PHE A 78 -9.71 -30.63 -15.60
N TRP A 79 -10.22 -29.39 -15.48
CA TRP A 79 -11.54 -29.09 -14.93
C TRP A 79 -12.68 -29.81 -15.68
N TYR A 80 -12.46 -30.16 -16.94
CA TYR A 80 -13.38 -30.97 -17.77
C TYR A 80 -13.52 -32.42 -17.30
N GLN A 81 -12.55 -32.97 -16.55
CA GLN A 81 -12.61 -34.33 -16.01
C GLN A 81 -13.22 -34.40 -14.59
N CYS A 82 -13.47 -33.25 -13.95
CA CYS A 82 -14.08 -33.22 -12.61
C CYS A 82 -15.59 -33.56 -12.64
N THR A 83 -16.10 -34.02 -11.49
CA THR A 83 -17.52 -34.22 -11.22
C THR A 83 -18.32 -32.91 -11.36
N VAL A 84 -19.61 -33.05 -11.67
CA VAL A 84 -20.50 -31.90 -11.99
C VAL A 84 -20.59 -30.90 -10.83
N GLY A 85 -20.57 -31.37 -9.58
CA GLY A 85 -20.54 -30.51 -8.39
C GLY A 85 -19.26 -29.67 -8.33
N THR A 86 -18.10 -30.31 -8.45
CA THR A 86 -16.79 -29.64 -8.42
C THR A 86 -16.63 -28.67 -9.58
N LYS A 87 -17.10 -29.01 -10.80
CA LYS A 87 -17.10 -28.08 -11.94
C LYS A 87 -17.86 -26.79 -11.65
N ARG A 88 -19.03 -26.90 -11.03
CA ARG A 88 -19.88 -25.74 -10.71
C ARG A 88 -19.18 -24.81 -9.72
N ASP A 89 -18.62 -25.37 -8.66
CA ASP A 89 -17.90 -24.59 -7.64
C ASP A 89 -16.64 -23.94 -8.20
N LEU A 90 -15.94 -24.66 -9.09
CA LEU A 90 -14.73 -24.16 -9.75
C LEU A 90 -15.04 -23.01 -10.72
N LEU A 91 -16.17 -23.06 -11.44
CA LEU A 91 -16.65 -21.94 -12.27
C LEU A 91 -17.02 -20.72 -11.43
N TYR A 92 -17.71 -20.89 -10.30
CA TYR A 92 -18.00 -19.77 -9.39
C TYR A 92 -16.74 -19.15 -8.82
N PHE A 93 -15.77 -19.98 -8.46
CA PHE A 93 -14.48 -19.53 -7.95
C PHE A 93 -13.67 -18.82 -9.04
N LEU A 94 -13.63 -19.35 -10.26
CA LEU A 94 -12.98 -18.71 -11.41
C LEU A 94 -13.62 -17.36 -11.75
N ALA A 95 -14.95 -17.27 -11.77
CA ALA A 95 -15.66 -16.02 -12.01
C ALA A 95 -15.32 -14.95 -10.95
N ARG A 96 -15.09 -15.37 -9.69
CA ARG A 96 -14.63 -14.49 -8.61
C ARG A 96 -13.17 -14.08 -8.75
N LEU A 97 -12.29 -14.96 -9.23
CA LEU A 97 -10.86 -14.69 -9.45
C LEU A 97 -10.61 -13.84 -10.70
N GLN A 98 -11.41 -14.02 -11.75
CA GLN A 98 -11.35 -13.23 -12.98
C GLN A 98 -11.78 -11.78 -12.76
N HIS A 99 -12.60 -11.50 -11.75
CA HIS A 99 -12.83 -10.13 -11.35
C HIS A 99 -11.54 -9.66 -10.69
N PRO A 100 -10.78 -8.76 -11.33
CA PRO A 100 -9.44 -8.42 -10.88
C PRO A 100 -9.60 -7.67 -9.55
N ASN A 101 -9.50 -8.42 -8.47
CA ASN A 101 -9.55 -7.92 -7.11
C ASN A 101 -8.16 -7.41 -6.75
N HIS A 102 -7.54 -6.69 -7.69
CA HIS A 102 -6.67 -5.59 -7.31
C HIS A 102 -7.45 -4.86 -6.23
N LEU A 103 -6.82 -4.62 -5.09
CA LEU A 103 -7.34 -3.76 -4.03
C LEU A 103 -7.43 -2.34 -4.61
N LYS A 104 -8.38 -2.14 -5.53
CA LYS A 104 -8.75 -0.93 -6.25
C LYS A 104 -9.69 -0.21 -5.33
N PHE A 105 -9.11 0.50 -4.38
CA PHE A 105 -9.87 1.32 -3.48
C PHE A 105 -10.39 2.54 -4.25
N SER A 106 -11.69 2.81 -4.09
CA SER A 106 -12.44 3.84 -4.81
C SER A 106 -12.35 3.74 -6.33
N ARG A 107 -13.26 2.95 -6.94
CA ARG A 107 -13.58 3.02 -8.39
C ARG A 107 -12.35 2.93 -9.32
N GLY A 108 -11.28 2.24 -8.89
CA GLY A 108 -10.05 2.04 -9.67
C GLY A 108 -8.96 3.11 -9.52
N SER A 109 -9.12 4.12 -8.67
CA SER A 109 -8.16 5.24 -8.58
C SER A 109 -6.87 4.90 -7.80
N LEU A 110 -6.96 4.06 -6.77
CA LEU A 110 -5.83 3.71 -5.91
C LEU A 110 -5.66 2.19 -5.84
N VAL A 111 -4.61 1.66 -6.47
CA VAL A 111 -4.21 0.26 -6.39
C VAL A 111 -3.15 0.12 -5.30
N LEU A 112 -3.46 -0.55 -4.18
CA LEU A 112 -2.48 -0.82 -3.12
C LEU A 112 -1.34 -1.69 -3.66
N SER A 113 -0.28 -1.03 -4.12
CA SER A 113 0.88 -1.64 -4.76
C SER A 113 2.15 -0.92 -4.28
N LYS A 114 3.29 -1.57 -4.48
CA LYS A 114 4.63 -1.00 -4.29
C LYS A 114 4.78 0.33 -5.04
N GLU A 115 4.05 0.53 -6.14
CA GLU A 115 4.02 1.80 -6.85
C GLU A 115 3.44 2.96 -6.04
N LEU A 116 2.35 2.74 -5.28
CA LEU A 116 1.77 3.78 -4.42
C LEU A 116 2.73 4.17 -3.30
N PHE A 117 3.44 3.19 -2.74
CA PHE A 117 4.48 3.44 -1.75
C PHE A 117 5.56 4.40 -2.27
N VAL A 118 6.10 4.12 -3.46
CA VAL A 118 7.12 4.97 -4.10
C VAL A 118 6.54 6.35 -4.43
N ARG A 119 5.31 6.44 -4.92
CA ARG A 119 4.63 7.72 -5.20
C ARG A 119 4.45 8.54 -3.93
N ALA A 120 4.04 7.93 -2.82
CA ALA A 120 3.87 8.60 -1.53
C ALA A 120 5.20 9.14 -1.01
N ILE A 121 6.29 8.36 -1.12
CA ILE A 121 7.64 8.80 -0.74
C ILE A 121 8.08 9.98 -1.62
N ARG A 122 7.93 9.88 -2.94
CA ARG A 122 8.27 10.98 -3.87
C ARG A 122 7.50 12.25 -3.53
N PHE A 123 6.20 12.12 -3.26
CA PHE A 123 5.35 13.25 -2.85
C PHE A 123 5.86 13.89 -1.56
N ALA A 124 6.17 13.09 -0.53
CA ALA A 124 6.69 13.58 0.73
C ALA A 124 8.05 14.28 0.56
N TYR A 125 8.96 13.73 -0.24
CA TYR A 125 10.24 14.39 -0.57
C TYR A 125 10.04 15.71 -1.32
N SER A 126 9.17 15.74 -2.34
CA SER A 126 8.85 16.98 -3.07
C SER A 126 8.25 18.04 -2.15
N PHE A 127 7.36 17.64 -1.23
CA PHE A 127 6.77 18.53 -0.24
C PHE A 127 7.84 19.16 0.66
N VAL A 128 8.73 18.34 1.23
CA VAL A 128 9.85 18.79 2.07
C VAL A 128 10.78 19.72 1.29
N ASN A 129 11.11 19.37 0.05
CA ASN A 129 11.98 20.19 -0.78
C ASN A 129 11.36 21.57 -1.09
N CYS A 130 10.05 21.63 -1.35
CA CYS A 130 9.30 22.87 -1.52
C CYS A 130 9.38 23.76 -0.26
N ILE A 131 9.17 23.18 0.92
CA ILE A 131 9.30 23.89 2.20
C ILE A 131 10.72 24.42 2.39
N ARG A 132 11.74 23.59 2.12
CA ARG A 132 13.15 23.98 2.24
C ARG A 132 13.49 25.18 1.35
N MET A 133 12.95 25.21 0.14
CA MET A 133 13.13 26.35 -0.78
C MET A 133 12.46 27.63 -0.27
N SER A 134 11.26 27.51 0.31
CA SER A 134 10.54 28.65 0.91
C SER A 134 11.27 29.22 2.13
N HIS A 135 11.85 28.37 2.98
CA HIS A 135 12.62 28.80 4.16
C HIS A 135 13.93 29.53 3.79
N LYS A 136 14.56 29.20 2.66
CA LYS A 136 15.78 29.88 2.19
C LYS A 136 15.55 31.30 1.63
N HIS A 137 14.29 31.67 1.35
CA HIS A 137 13.93 32.95 0.75
C HIS A 137 13.52 34.02 1.77
N LYS A 138 13.53 33.68 3.07
CA LYS A 138 13.37 34.60 4.20
C LYS A 138 14.72 34.86 4.84
#